data_AF-A0A7X8XIP4-F1
#
_entry.id   AF-A0A7X8XIP4-F1
#
_cell.length_a   1.000
_cell.length_b   1.000
_cell.length_c   1.000
_cell.angle_alpha   90.00
_cell.angle_beta   90.00
_cell.angle_gamma   90.00
#
_symmetry.space_group_name_H-M   'P 1'
#
loop_
_entity.id
_entity.type
_entity.pdbx_description
1 polymer ?
#
loop_
_entity_poly.entity_id
_entity_poly.type
_entity_poly.pdbx_seq_one_letter_code
_entity_poly.pdbx_strand_id
1 'polypeptide(L)'
;MQIFLFIAALIAVLAVIFALQNAIPITVSFLFWKAESSLALILILAFIAGLITSFLFNFISHIKRTRVDIPQEKQTEVPKKEDDSLNKPDAQQ
;
A
#
# COMPACT_ATOMS: atom_id res chain seq x y z
N MET A 1 23.93 11.59 4.06
CA MET A 1 22.76 12.40 4.51
C MET A 1 22.68 13.76 3.82
N GLN A 2 23.74 14.58 3.79
CA GLN A 2 23.70 15.93 3.19
C GLN A 2 23.49 15.95 1.66
N ILE A 3 23.96 14.93 0.93
CA ILE A 3 23.80 14.85 -0.53
C ILE A 3 22.33 14.90 -0.96
N PHE A 4 21.42 14.29 -0.18
CA PHE A 4 19.99 14.31 -0.44
C PHE A 4 19.39 15.72 -0.31
N LEU A 5 19.91 16.54 0.62
CA LEU A 5 19.49 17.94 0.76
C LEU A 5 19.90 18.78 -0.45
N PHE A 6 21.12 18.57 -0.97
CA PHE A 6 21.58 19.25 -2.19
C PHE A 6 20.75 18.85 -3.41
N ILE A 7 20.44 17.55 -3.55
CA ILE A 7 19.59 17.04 -4.63
C ILE A 7 18.17 17.60 -4.53
N ALA A 8 17.59 17.62 -3.32
CA ALA A 8 16.26 18.19 -3.09
C ALA A 8 16.23 19.70 -3.38
N ALA A 9 17.26 20.45 -2.95
CA ALA A 9 17.38 21.87 -3.24
C ALA A 9 17.48 22.15 -4.75
N LEU A 10 18.27 21.34 -5.48
CA LEU A 10 18.38 21.45 -6.93
C LEU A 10 17.03 21.19 -7.62
N ILE A 11 16.31 20.15 -7.21
CA ILE A 11 14.98 19.83 -7.73
C ILE A 11 13.99 20.97 -7.44
N ALA A 12 14.03 21.56 -6.24
CA ALA A 12 13.17 22.68 -5.88
C ALA A 12 13.42 23.91 -6.76
N VAL A 13 14.69 24.24 -7.04
CA VAL A 13 15.05 25.33 -7.96
C VAL A 13 14.53 25.05 -9.37
N LEU A 14 14.71 23.83 -9.88
CA LEU A 14 14.21 23.44 -11.20
C LEU A 14 12.68 23.51 -11.28
N ALA A 15 11.97 23.14 -10.22
CA ALA A 15 10.52 23.24 -10.13
C ALA A 15 10.03 24.70 -10.17
N VAL A 16 10.73 25.62 -9.48
CA VAL A 16 10.43 27.06 -9.55
C VAL A 16 10.66 27.60 -10.95
N ILE A 17 11.78 27.25 -11.59
CA ILE A 17 12.08 27.66 -12.97
C ILE A 17 11.01 27.12 -13.93
N PHE A 18 10.65 25.85 -13.80
CA PHE A 18 9.57 25.24 -14.57
C PHE A 18 8.24 25.98 -14.36
N ALA A 19 7.89 26.35 -13.13
CA ALA A 19 6.68 27.11 -12.84
C ALA A 19 6.69 28.51 -13.46
N LEU A 20 7.81 29.23 -13.39
CA LEU A 20 7.97 30.56 -13.97
C LEU A 20 7.93 30.54 -15.50
N GLN A 21 8.51 29.52 -16.13
CA GLN A 21 8.47 29.37 -17.60
C GLN A 21 7.09 28.94 -18.11
N ASN A 22 6.35 28.18 -17.31
CA ASN A 22 4.99 27.73 -17.64
C ASN A 22 3.91 28.65 -17.07
N ALA A 23 4.26 29.89 -16.68
CA ALA A 23 3.34 30.90 -16.15
C ALA A 23 2.40 31.51 -17.20
N ILE A 24 2.49 31.09 -18.46
CA ILE A 24 1.52 31.45 -19.50
C ILE A 24 0.14 30.97 -19.03
N PRO A 25 -0.84 31.88 -18.86
CA PRO A 25 -2.15 31.51 -18.35
C PRO A 25 -2.86 30.64 -19.38
N ILE A 26 -3.23 29.43 -18.95
CA ILE A 26 -4.02 28.49 -19.74
C ILE A 26 -5.40 28.41 -19.11
N THR A 27 -6.43 28.57 -19.93
CA THR A 27 -7.81 28.43 -19.47
C THR A 27 -8.15 26.94 -19.33
N VAL A 28 -8.34 26.47 -18.11
CA VAL A 28 -8.87 25.13 -17.82
C VAL A 28 -10.38 25.23 -17.69
N SER A 29 -11.09 24.48 -18.54
CA SER A 29 -12.53 24.29 -18.41
C SER A 29 -12.80 22.93 -17.78
N PHE A 30 -13.33 22.90 -16.56
CA PHE A 30 -13.73 21.68 -15.87
C PHE A 30 -15.21 21.73 -15.53
N LEU A 31 -15.99 20.87 -16.19
CA LEU A 31 -17.45 20.76 -16.05
C LEU A 31 -18.20 22.10 -16.28
N PHE A 32 -18.41 22.91 -15.23
CA PHE A 32 -19.03 24.25 -15.30
C PHE A 32 -18.06 25.38 -14.91
N TRP A 33 -16.83 25.06 -14.52
CA TRP A 33 -15.86 26.01 -13.99
C TRP A 33 -14.81 26.34 -15.04
N LYS A 34 -14.47 27.62 -15.17
CA LYS A 34 -13.36 28.10 -15.97
C LYS A 34 -12.38 28.81 -15.07
N ALA A 35 -11.13 28.35 -15.07
CA ALA A 35 -10.05 28.94 -14.29
C ALA A 35 -8.85 29.19 -15.18
N GLU A 36 -8.26 30.37 -15.06
CA GLU A 36 -6.99 30.70 -15.72
C GLU A 36 -5.86 30.39 -14.75
N SER A 37 -5.01 29.44 -15.11
CA SER A 37 -3.87 29.05 -14.28
C SER A 37 -2.69 28.59 -15.13
N SER A 38 -1.52 28.50 -14.52
CA SER A 38 -0.32 27.99 -15.17
C SER A 38 -0.37 26.46 -15.27
N LEU A 39 0.19 25.91 -16.35
CA LEU A 39 0.28 24.44 -16.53
C LEU A 39 0.94 23.75 -15.34
N ALA A 40 1.98 24.40 -14.80
CA ALA A 40 2.74 23.88 -13.67
C ALA A 40 1.88 23.75 -12.40
N LEU A 41 1.05 24.74 -12.06
CA LEU A 41 0.17 24.67 -10.90
C LEU A 41 -0.84 23.53 -11.05
N ILE A 42 -1.42 23.39 -12.24
CA ILE A 42 -2.40 22.33 -12.54
C ILE A 42 -1.76 20.95 -12.37
N LEU A 43 -0.55 20.74 -12.90
CA LEU A 43 0.17 19.47 -12.77
C LEU A 43 0.53 19.14 -11.32
N ILE A 44 0.99 20.13 -10.55
CA ILE A 44 1.30 19.94 -9.12
C ILE A 44 0.04 19.55 -8.35
N LEU A 45 -1.08 20.25 -8.58
CA LEU A 45 -2.35 19.94 -7.94
C LEU A 45 -2.87 18.55 -8.31
N ALA A 46 -2.80 18.18 -9.60
CA ALA A 46 -3.19 16.85 -10.05
C ALA A 46 -2.33 15.74 -9.42
N PHE A 47 -1.02 15.97 -9.31
CA PHE A 47 -0.10 15.02 -8.68
C PHE A 47 -0.40 14.86 -7.18
N ILE A 48 -0.59 15.96 -6.45
CA ILE A 48 -0.97 15.94 -5.03
C ILE A 48 -2.30 15.21 -4.85
N ALA A 49 -3.30 15.47 -5.70
CA ALA A 49 -4.58 14.76 -5.66
C ALA A 49 -4.39 13.25 -5.85
N GLY A 50 -3.56 12.83 -6.81
CA GLY A 50 -3.23 11.41 -7.04
C GLY A 50 -2.53 10.74 -5.84
N LEU A 51 -1.63 11.47 -5.16
CA LEU A 51 -1.00 11.00 -3.92
C LEU A 51 -2.03 10.82 -2.79
N ILE A 52 -2.92 11.80 -2.61
CA ILE A 52 -4.00 11.72 -1.62
C ILE A 52 -4.91 10.53 -1.92
N THR A 53 -5.31 10.33 -3.18
CA THR A 53 -6.12 9.17 -3.57
C THR A 53 -5.40 7.85 -3.28
N SER A 54 -4.11 7.72 -3.62
CA SER A 54 -3.33 6.51 -3.33
C SER A 54 -3.21 6.23 -1.83
N PHE A 55 -3.02 7.28 -1.03
CA PHE A 55 -2.97 7.16 0.42
C PHE A 55 -4.32 6.72 0.99
N LEU A 56 -5.41 7.34 0.52
CA LEU A 56 -6.76 7.03 0.96
C LEU A 56 -7.16 5.59 0.60
N PHE A 57 -6.82 5.11 -0.60
CA PHE A 57 -7.02 3.72 -0.98
C PHE A 57 -6.25 2.74 -0.09
N ASN A 58 -4.99 3.03 0.23
CA ASN A 58 -4.21 2.20 1.16
C ASN A 58 -4.82 2.19 2.56
N PHE A 59 -5.25 3.34 3.08
CA PHE A 59 -5.88 3.46 4.38
C PHE A 59 -7.18 2.64 4.47
N ILE A 60 -8.05 2.73 3.45
CA ILE A 60 -9.28 1.93 3.36
C ILE A 60 -8.97 0.43 3.25
N SER A 61 -7.89 0.04 2.59
CA SER A 61 -7.49 -1.37 2.46
C SER A 61 -6.99 -1.94 3.79
N HIS A 62 -6.20 -1.18 4.55
CA HIS A 62 -5.71 -1.60 5.86
C HIS A 62 -6.83 -1.77 6.89
N ILE A 63 -7.89 -0.95 6.84
CA ILE A 63 -9.00 -1.05 7.80
C ILE A 63 -9.86 -2.32 7.63
N LYS A 64 -9.80 -2.96 6.46
CA LYS A 64 -10.50 -4.22 6.20
C LYS A 64 -9.73 -5.46 6.66
N ARG A 65 -8.48 -5.30 7.11
CA ARG A 65 -7.57 -6.40 7.47
C ARG A 65 -7.47 -6.66 8.98
N THR A 66 -8.56 -6.41 9.71
CA THR A 66 -8.68 -6.72 11.16
C THR A 66 -9.78 -7.73 11.47
N ARG A 67 -10.21 -8.53 10.50
CA ARG A 67 -11.04 -9.70 10.77
C ARG A 67 -10.40 -10.94 10.18
N VAL A 68 -10.27 -11.95 11.04
CA VAL A 68 -9.95 -13.35 10.74
C VAL A 68 -8.45 -13.71 10.78
N ASP A 69 -7.81 -13.53 11.95
CA ASP A 69 -6.89 -14.55 12.42
C ASP A 69 -7.75 -15.65 13.08
N ILE A 70 -7.96 -16.77 12.37
CA ILE A 70 -8.50 -18.00 12.96
C ILE A 70 -7.32 -18.73 13.62
N PRO A 71 -7.31 -18.94 14.95
CA PRO A 71 -6.40 -19.89 15.55
C PRO A 71 -6.75 -21.28 15.02
N GLN A 72 -5.88 -21.84 14.17
CA GLN A 72 -5.99 -23.22 13.73
C GLN A 72 -5.64 -24.12 14.92
N GLU A 73 -6.67 -24.54 15.64
CA GLU A 73 -6.62 -25.69 16.55
C GLU A 73 -6.34 -26.94 15.70
N LYS A 74 -5.05 -27.18 15.42
CA LYS A 74 -4.56 -28.46 14.92
C LYS A 74 -4.72 -29.49 16.04
N GLN A 75 -5.90 -30.10 16.07
CA GLN A 75 -6.13 -31.54 16.16
C GLN A 75 -4.90 -32.34 16.64
N THR A 76 -4.78 -32.51 17.96
CA THR A 76 -4.03 -33.65 18.51
C THR A 76 -4.94 -34.87 18.37
N GLU A 77 -4.71 -35.63 17.32
CA GLU A 77 -5.30 -36.95 17.06
C GLU A 77 -4.98 -37.92 18.21
N VAL A 78 -6.00 -38.42 18.91
CA VAL A 78 -6.00 -39.73 19.61
C VAL A 78 -7.48 -40.14 19.71
N PRO A 79 -7.96 -41.40 19.48
CA PRO A 79 -7.24 -42.69 19.38
C PRO A 79 -7.65 -43.59 18.18
N LYS A 80 -6.69 -44.21 17.49
CA LYS A 80 -6.97 -45.43 16.71
C LYS A 80 -6.73 -46.64 17.63
N LYS A 81 -7.81 -47.24 18.13
CA LYS A 81 -7.79 -48.55 18.81
C LYS A 81 -7.78 -49.68 17.77
N GLU A 82 -7.22 -50.81 18.18
CA GLU A 82 -7.38 -52.17 17.63
C GLU A 82 -6.64 -52.53 16.34
N ASP A 83 -5.40 -52.98 16.51
CA ASP A 83 -4.79 -54.16 15.87
C ASP A 83 -3.42 -54.43 16.52
N ASP A 84 -3.42 -55.08 17.68
CA ASP A 84 -2.31 -55.96 18.09
C ASP A 84 -2.84 -57.02 19.06
N SER A 85 -3.70 -57.87 18.51
CA SER A 85 -4.22 -59.06 19.16
C SER A 85 -3.66 -60.31 18.49
N LEU A 86 -2.35 -60.39 18.18
CA LEU A 86 -1.78 -61.67 17.78
C LEU A 86 -0.24 -61.76 17.89
N ASN A 87 0.30 -61.67 19.10
CA ASN A 87 1.61 -62.28 19.37
C ASN A 87 1.70 -62.86 20.79
N LYS A 88 1.20 -64.09 20.94
CA LYS A 88 1.69 -65.04 21.94
C LYS A 88 2.27 -66.23 21.16
N PRO A 89 3.54 -66.57 21.43
CA PRO A 89 3.79 -67.94 21.87
C PRO A 89 4.70 -67.99 23.11
N ASP A 90 4.21 -68.70 24.12
CA ASP A 90 4.89 -69.70 24.96
C ASP A 90 6.37 -69.51 25.36
N ALA A 91 6.60 -69.26 26.66
CA ALA A 91 7.68 -69.82 27.49
C ALA A 91 7.36 -69.50 28.97
N GLN A 92 6.82 -70.44 29.75
CA GLN A 92 7.57 -71.33 30.64
C GLN A 92 8.53 -70.61 31.61
N GLN A 93 8.06 -70.28 32.82
CA GLN A 93 8.50 -70.82 34.13
C GLN A 93 7.90 -70.01 35.28
#